data_AF-A0A920P8U9-F1
#
_entry.id   AF-A0A920P8U9-F1
#
_cell.length_a   1.000
_cell.length_b   1.000
_cell.length_c   1.000
_cell.angle_alpha   90.00
_cell.angle_beta   90.00
_cell.angle_gamma   90.00
#
_symmetry.space_group_name_H-M   'P 1'
#
loop_
_entity.id
_entity.type
_entity.pdbx_description
1 polymer ?
#
loop_
_entity_poly.entity_id
_entity_poly.type
_entity_poly.pdbx_seq_one_letter_code
_entity_poly.pdbx_strand_id
1 'polypeptide(L)' 'MSWFGTVGAAMQGYMRGYPTIAISVGSIQNPQFGPAAALLPLIGKRLIDNSTNGQCLLNINIPRSP' A
#
# COMPACT_ATOMS: atom_id res chain seq x y z
N MET A 1 -14.54 6.13 12.86
CA MET A 1 -14.20 4.81 12.27
C MET A 1 -14.20 4.97 10.77
N SER A 2 -13.03 5.10 10.14
CA SER A 2 -12.90 5.38 8.71
C SER A 2 -13.15 4.12 7.87
N TRP A 3 -14.00 4.25 6.85
CA TRP A 3 -14.61 3.20 6.01
C TRP A 3 -13.65 2.28 5.20
N PHE A 4 -12.33 2.44 5.27
CA PHE A 4 -11.37 1.67 4.47
C PHE A 4 -10.47 0.83 5.38
N GLY A 5 -10.86 -0.43 5.64
CA GLY A 5 -10.15 -1.36 6.53
C GLY A 5 -8.66 -1.53 6.19
N THR A 6 -8.30 -1.54 4.90
CA THR A 6 -6.91 -1.62 4.43
C THR A 6 -6.08 -0.42 4.88
N VAL A 7 -6.61 0.80 4.74
CA VAL A 7 -5.94 2.03 5.16
C VAL A 7 -5.91 2.13 6.69
N GLY A 8 -6.99 1.71 7.36
CA GLY A 8 -7.05 1.65 8.82
C GLY A 8 -5.99 0.73 9.43
N ALA A 9 -5.80 -0.46 8.86
CA ALA A 9 -4.74 -1.38 9.28
C ALA A 9 -3.35 -0.79 9.02
N ALA A 10 -3.13 -0.17 7.86
CA ALA A 10 -1.86 0.47 7.54
C ALA A 10 -1.55 1.67 8.45
N MET A 11 -2.57 2.43 8.86
CA MET A 11 -2.43 3.51 9.84
C MET A 11 -1.89 3.01 11.18
N GLN A 12 -2.27 1.80 11.62
CA GLN A 12 -1.74 1.22 12.86
C GLN A 12 -0.22 0.97 12.78
N GLY A 13 0.29 0.55 11.62
CA GLY A 13 1.73 0.40 11.38
C GLY A 13 2.46 1.75 11.40
N TYR A 14 1.87 2.74 10.72
CA TYR A 14 2.39 4.10 10.69
C TYR A 14 2.48 4.73 12.08
N MET A 15 1.42 4.62 12.91
CA MET A 15 1.41 5.15 14.29
C MET A 15 2.45 4.49 15.21
N ARG A 16 2.91 3.28 14.88
CA ARG A 16 4.00 2.59 15.59
C ARG A 16 5.38 2.94 15.04
N GLY A 17 5.44 3.79 14.03
CA GLY A 17 6.66 4.29 13.43
C GLY A 17 7.25 3.43 12.33
N TYR A 18 6.46 2.54 11.74
CA TYR A 18 6.91 1.76 10.58
C TYR A 18 6.51 2.44 9.27
N PRO A 19 7.39 2.47 8.26
CA PRO A 19 6.98 2.70 6.88
C PRO A 19 5.93 1.67 6.50
N THR A 20 4.73 2.13 6.11
CA THR A 20 3.59 1.23 5.92
C THR A 20 2.92 1.50 4.56
N ILE A 21 2.47 0.44 3.91
CA ILE A 21 1.76 0.50 2.63
C ILE A 21 0.36 -0.09 2.82
N ALA A 22 -0.67 0.67 2.44
CA ALA A 22 -1.98 0.18 2.08
C ALA A 22 -2.05 0.05 0.56
N ILE A 23 -2.40 -1.13 0.03
CA ILE A 23 -2.56 -1.34 -1.40
C ILE A 23 -3.92 -1.98 -1.69
N SER A 24 -4.63 -1.46 -2.68
CA SER A 24 -5.95 -1.93 -3.11
C SER A 24 -6.02 -2.02 -4.63
N VAL A 25 -6.84 -2.93 -5.16
CA VAL A 25 -7.14 -3.03 -6.59
C VAL A 25 -8.47 -2.35 -6.84
N GLY A 26 -8.50 -1.38 -7.75
CA GLY A 26 -9.66 -0.57 -8.10
C GLY A 26 -10.69 -1.31 -8.96
N SER A 27 -11.01 -2.55 -8.63
CA SER A 27 -12.06 -3.33 -9.28
C SER A 27 -12.72 -4.26 -8.27
N ILE A 28 -14.06 -4.19 -8.18
CA ILE A 28 -14.85 -5.09 -7.32
C ILE A 28 -15.09 -6.43 -8.04
N GLN A 29 -15.32 -6.38 -9.35
CA GLN A 29 -15.57 -7.57 -10.18
C GLN A 29 -14.28 -7.98 -10.90
N ASN A 30 -13.95 -9.27 -10.81
CA ASN A 30 -12.75 -9.87 -11.39
C ASN A 30 -11.46 -9.04 -11.16
N PRO A 31 -11.07 -8.79 -9.88
CA PRO A 31 -9.87 -8.03 -9.55
C PRO A 31 -8.61 -8.73 -10.05
N GLN A 32 -7.73 -7.96 -10.70
CA GLN A 32 -6.42 -8.43 -11.15
C GLN A 32 -5.37 -8.07 -10.09
N PHE A 33 -4.99 -9.03 -9.25
CA PHE A 33 -3.99 -8.82 -8.20
C PHE A 33 -2.54 -8.93 -8.68
N GLY A 34 -2.30 -9.53 -9.84
CA GLY A 34 -0.96 -9.71 -10.41
C GLY A 34 -0.14 -8.40 -10.49
N PRO A 35 -0.68 -7.32 -11.07
CA PRO A 35 0.01 -6.04 -11.12
C PRO A 35 0.33 -5.46 -9.72
N ALA A 36 -0.61 -5.57 -8.77
CA ALA A 36 -0.39 -5.13 -7.39
C ALA A 36 0.75 -5.92 -6.72
N ALA A 37 0.75 -7.24 -6.89
CA ALA A 37 1.76 -8.14 -6.34
C ALA A 37 3.15 -7.92 -6.96
N ALA A 38 3.22 -7.58 -8.26
CA ALA A 38 4.47 -7.25 -8.93
C ALA A 38 5.05 -5.90 -8.50
N LEU A 39 4.19 -4.90 -8.26
CA LEU A 39 4.61 -3.55 -7.88
C LEU A 39 5.04 -3.45 -6.41
N LEU A 40 4.33 -4.13 -5.51
CA LEU A 40 4.57 -4.06 -4.06
C LEU A 40 6.04 -4.26 -3.63
N PRO A 41 6.78 -5.29 -4.09
CA PRO A 41 8.17 -5.49 -3.68
C PRO A 41 9.11 -4.38 -4.19
N LEU A 42 8.82 -3.78 -5.35
CA LEU A 42 9.61 -2.67 -5.89
C LEU A 42 9.47 -1.42 -5.00
N ILE A 43 8.24 -1.11 -4.58
CA ILE A 43 7.96 0.01 -3.67
C ILE A 43 8.53 -0.27 -2.28
N GLY A 44 8.32 -1.48 -1.75
CA GLY A 44 8.86 -1.88 -0.45
C GLY A 44 10.38 -1.75 -0.40
N LYS A 45 11.08 -2.20 -1.45
CA LYS A 45 12.53 -2.01 -1.57
C LYS A 45 12.92 -0.53 -1.58
N ARG A 46 12.22 0.30 -2.36
CA ARG A 46 12.48 1.75 -2.39
C ARG A 46 12.27 2.41 -1.03
N LEU A 47 11.28 1.99 -0.24
CA LEU A 47 11.07 2.52 1.11
C LEU A 47 12.20 2.14 2.07
N ILE A 48 12.72 0.92 1.98
CA ILE A 48 13.86 0.46 2.79
C ILE A 48 15.14 1.21 2.38
N ASP A 49 15.40 1.29 1.08
CA ASP A 49 16.60 1.91 0.52
C ASP A 49 16.64 3.44 0.79
N ASN A 50 15.47 4.09 0.91
CA ASN A 50 15.34 5.52 1.22
C ASN A 50 14.92 5.77 2.69
N SER A 51 15.26 4.86 3.61
CA SER A 51 14.89 4.92 5.04
C SER A 51 15.33 6.18 5.81
N THR A 52 16.07 7.10 5.16
CA THR A 52 16.40 8.42 5.69
C THR A 52 15.21 9.38 5.77
N ASN A 53 14.06 9.07 5.14
CA ASN A 53 12.92 10.00 5.01
C ASN A 53 11.78 9.85 6.05
N GLY A 54 12.03 9.17 7.17
CA GLY A 54 11.08 9.09 8.28
C GLY A 54 9.86 8.19 8.05
N GLN A 55 8.94 8.20 9.00
CA GLN A 55 7.71 7.41 8.98
C GLN A 55 6.85 7.83 7.79
N CYS A 56 6.39 6.88 6.97
CA CYS A 56 5.54 7.16 5.81
C CYS A 56 4.38 6.16 5.73
N LEU A 57 3.21 6.64 5.30
CA LEU A 57 2.05 5.83 4.97
C LEU A 57 1.69 6.05 3.49
N LEU A 58 1.86 5.01 2.67
CA LEU A 58 1.46 5.05 1.26
C LEU A 58 0.10 4.36 1.07
N ASN A 59 -0.85 5.04 0.44
CA ASN A 59 -2.14 4.48 0.04
C ASN A 59 -2.20 4.36 -1.48
N ILE A 60 -2.11 3.13 -1.99
CA ILE A 60 -1.93 2.83 -3.42
C ILE A 60 -3.18 2.14 -3.96
N ASN A 61 -3.73 2.68 -5.04
CA ASN A 61 -4.83 2.07 -5.78
C ASN A 61 -4.34 1.66 -7.17
N ILE A 62 -4.40 0.36 -7.46
CA ILE A 62 -4.01 -0.20 -8.75
C ILE A 62 -5.24 -0.22 -9.65
N PRO A 63 -5.24 0.50 -10.78
CA PRO A 63 -6.36 0.44 -11.71
C PRO A 63 -6.45 -0.95 -12.34
N ARG A 64 -7.65 -1.36 -12.73
CA ARG A 64 -7.81 -2.50 -13.62
C ARG A 64 -7.26 -2.09 -14.99
N SER A 65 -6.29 -2.85 -15.51
CA SER A 65 -5.90 -2.77 -16.91
C SER A 65 -7.09 -3.18 -17.79
N PRO A 66 -7.35 -2.51 -18.93
CA PRO A 66 -8.37 -2.94 -19.89
C PRO A 66 -8.32 -4.45 -20.16
#